data_AF-A0A5Q4FR54-F1
#
_entry.id   AF-A0A5Q4FR54-F1
#
_cell.length_a   1.000
_cell.length_b   1.000
_cell.length_c   1.000
_cell.angle_alpha   90.00
_cell.angle_beta   90.00
_cell.angle_gamma   90.00
#
_symmetry.space_group_name_H-M   'P 1'
#
loop_
_entity.id
_entity.type
_entity.pdbx_description
1 polymer ?
#
loop_
_entity_poly.entity_id
_entity_poly.type
_entity_poly.pdbx_seq_one_letter_code
_entity_poly.pdbx_strand_id
1 'polypeptide(L)'
;MQFSSIFRALLDVPVVDAHCDLMCGVYYPEQARIEAESVHQCAVKYHDSDDEVFRARCISIKEERAELVKHHLSVLWTDYFKPPHLEEYPE
;
A
#
# COMPACT_ATOMS: atom_id res chain seq x y z
N MET A 1 37.10 -6.11 14.21
CA MET A 1 35.71 -5.96 13.74
C MET A 1 35.65 -4.84 12.68
N GLN A 2 36.28 -4.81 11.49
CA GLN A 2 36.46 -5.81 10.40
C GLN A 2 35.16 -6.60 10.22
N PHE A 3 34.22 -6.30 9.32
CA PHE A 3 34.36 -5.93 7.90
C PHE A 3 33.26 -4.95 7.38
N SER A 4 32.42 -4.37 8.26
CA SER A 4 31.16 -3.70 7.84
C SER A 4 31.28 -2.22 7.43
N SER A 5 32.21 -1.44 8.00
CA SER A 5 32.23 0.03 7.83
C SER A 5 32.89 0.50 6.51
N ILE A 6 33.92 -0.20 6.03
CA ILE A 6 34.68 0.20 4.83
C ILE A 6 33.82 0.05 3.57
N PHE A 7 32.95 -0.96 3.50
CA PHE A 7 32.02 -1.15 2.37
C PHE A 7 30.98 -0.03 2.25
N ARG A 8 30.58 0.57 3.38
CA ARG A 8 29.55 1.61 3.41
C ARG A 8 30.08 2.97 2.93
N ALA A 9 31.36 3.25 3.14
CA ALA A 9 32.02 4.48 2.71
C ALA A 9 32.54 4.41 1.25
N LEU A 10 32.78 3.22 0.71
CA LEU A 10 33.30 3.03 -0.66
C LEU A 10 32.22 2.91 -1.74
N LEU A 11 30.98 2.57 -1.37
CA LEU A 11 29.91 2.29 -2.34
C LEU A 11 28.74 3.27 -2.32
N ASP A 12 28.75 4.29 -1.44
CA ASP A 12 27.68 5.31 -1.31
C ASP A 12 26.25 4.74 -1.52
N VAL A 13 25.94 3.64 -0.83
CA VAL A 13 24.69 2.90 -1.10
C VAL A 13 23.54 3.52 -0.30
N PRO A 14 22.50 4.05 -0.96
CA PRO A 14 21.37 4.69 -0.29
C PRO A 14 20.49 3.67 0.45
N VAL A 15 19.75 4.14 1.45
CA VAL A 15 18.70 3.38 2.16
C VAL A 15 17.44 3.36 1.29
N VAL A 16 16.74 2.22 1.16
CA VAL A 16 15.57 2.02 0.28
C VAL A 16 14.38 1.34 1.00
N ASP A 17 13.12 1.68 0.62
CA ASP A 17 11.81 1.13 1.10
C ASP A 17 10.66 1.21 0.03
N ALA A 18 9.76 0.21 -0.10
CA ALA A 18 8.64 0.03 -1.07
C ALA A 18 7.50 -0.56 -0.27
N HIS A 19 6.79 -1.61 -0.71
CA HIS A 19 6.32 -2.55 0.32
C HIS A 19 7.52 -2.79 1.28
N CYS A 20 8.73 -2.92 0.70
CA CYS A 20 10.04 -2.59 1.29
C CYS A 20 11.23 -2.22 0.31
N ASP A 21 11.00 -1.92 -1.00
CA ASP A 21 11.83 -1.39 -2.18
C ASP A 21 13.06 -2.17 -2.49
N LEU A 22 13.30 -3.17 -1.69
CA LEU A 22 14.28 -4.17 -1.97
C LEU A 22 13.94 -4.97 -3.24
N MET A 23 12.71 -4.84 -3.79
CA MET A 23 12.15 -5.75 -4.79
C MET A 23 12.15 -7.20 -4.28
N CYS A 24 11.67 -7.39 -3.05
CA CYS A 24 11.72 -8.68 -2.33
C CYS A 24 10.96 -9.84 -2.99
N GLY A 25 10.19 -9.59 -4.06
CA GLY A 25 9.42 -10.60 -4.79
C GLY A 25 8.09 -11.01 -4.15
N VAL A 26 7.67 -10.34 -3.07
CA VAL A 26 6.42 -10.62 -2.36
C VAL A 26 5.40 -9.51 -2.65
N TYR A 27 4.37 -9.83 -3.44
CA TYR A 27 3.29 -8.93 -3.81
C TYR A 27 1.96 -9.69 -3.77
N TYR A 28 0.97 -9.13 -3.08
CA TYR A 28 -0.32 -9.76 -2.85
C TYR A 28 -1.44 -8.69 -2.92
N PRO A 29 -2.32 -8.74 -3.93
CA PRO A 29 -3.46 -7.82 -4.04
C PRO A 29 -4.39 -7.82 -2.84
N GLU A 30 -4.31 -8.84 -1.99
CA GLU A 30 -5.05 -8.98 -0.74
C GLU A 30 -4.83 -7.80 0.21
N GLN A 31 -3.66 -7.14 0.19
CA GLN A 31 -3.43 -5.93 0.99
C GLN A 31 -4.42 -4.82 0.58
N ALA A 32 -4.53 -4.52 -0.71
CA ALA A 32 -5.49 -3.55 -1.23
C ALA A 32 -6.94 -4.00 -1.00
N ARG A 33 -7.24 -5.30 -1.19
CA ARG A 33 -8.59 -5.86 -0.98
C ARG A 33 -9.07 -5.70 0.47
N ILE A 34 -8.25 -6.04 1.46
CA ILE A 34 -8.61 -5.96 2.88
C ILE A 34 -8.90 -4.52 3.29
N GLU A 35 -8.09 -3.56 2.81
CA GLU A 35 -8.33 -2.14 3.06
C GLU A 35 -9.61 -1.65 2.36
N ALA A 36 -9.90 -2.13 1.14
CA ALA A 36 -11.13 -1.80 0.42
C ALA A 36 -12.39 -2.38 1.11
N GLU A 37 -12.29 -3.58 1.67
CA GLU A 37 -13.35 -4.16 2.51
C GLU A 37 -13.59 -3.31 3.76
N SER A 38 -12.51 -2.81 4.37
CA SER A 38 -12.60 -1.88 5.51
C SER A 38 -13.28 -0.56 5.13
N VAL A 39 -12.97 0.00 3.95
CA VAL A 39 -13.66 1.18 3.39
C VAL A 39 -15.16 0.91 3.24
N HIS A 40 -15.53 -0.22 2.64
CA HIS A 40 -16.93 -0.60 2.45
C HIS A 40 -17.65 -0.75 3.79
N GLN A 41 -17.05 -1.45 4.75
CA GLN A 41 -17.64 -1.64 6.08
C GLN A 41 -17.75 -0.33 6.87
N CYS A 42 -16.83 0.62 6.71
CA CYS A 42 -16.97 1.96 7.30
C CYS A 42 -18.18 2.71 6.73
N ALA A 43 -18.45 2.57 5.42
CA ALA A 43 -19.64 3.16 4.80
C ALA A 43 -20.94 2.50 5.27
N VAL A 44 -20.98 1.17 5.39
CA VAL A 44 -22.12 0.44 5.97
C VAL A 44 -22.40 0.93 7.40
N LYS A 45 -21.37 0.95 8.25
CA LYS A 45 -21.50 1.43 9.64
C LYS A 45 -21.95 2.88 9.75
N TYR A 46 -21.53 3.74 8.83
CA TYR A 46 -21.99 5.13 8.77
C TYR A 46 -23.50 5.23 8.53
N HIS A 47 -24.07 4.36 7.68
CA HIS A 47 -25.49 4.33 7.38
C HIS A 47 -26.32 3.59 8.44
N ASP A 48 -25.70 2.70 9.22
CA ASP A 48 -26.35 1.94 10.31
C ASP A 48 -26.42 2.72 11.64
N SER A 49 -25.93 3.96 11.69
CA SER A 49 -25.88 4.77 12.91
C SER A 49 -26.33 6.20 12.66
N ASP A 50 -27.10 6.75 13.61
CA ASP A 50 -27.51 8.16 13.62
C ASP A 50 -26.64 9.03 14.54
N ASP A 51 -25.67 8.45 15.26
CA ASP A 51 -24.74 9.21 16.11
C ASP A 51 -23.73 9.99 15.26
N GLU A 52 -23.81 11.33 15.32
CA GLU A 52 -22.97 12.23 14.53
C GLU A 52 -21.48 12.07 14.84
N VAL A 53 -21.12 11.81 16.10
CA VAL A 53 -19.71 11.62 16.50
C VAL A 53 -19.17 10.32 15.91
N PHE A 54 -19.95 9.24 15.98
CA PHE A 54 -19.60 7.97 15.34
C PHE A 54 -19.48 8.11 13.82
N ARG A 55 -20.45 8.79 13.18
CA ARG A 55 -20.43 9.04 11.73
C ARG A 55 -19.20 9.84 11.28
N ALA A 56 -18.81 10.86 12.03
CA ALA A 56 -17.58 11.62 11.75
C ALA A 56 -16.34 10.72 11.83
N ARG A 57 -16.27 9.81 12.80
CA ARG A 57 -15.19 8.82 12.91
C ARG A 57 -15.18 7.83 11.75
N CYS A 58 -16.34 7.33 11.32
CA CYS A 58 -16.44 6.48 10.14
C CYS A 58 -15.86 7.16 8.90
N ILE A 59 -16.14 8.45 8.69
CA ILE A 59 -15.57 9.22 7.58
C ILE A 59 -14.05 9.30 7.69
N SER A 60 -13.53 9.74 8.84
CA SER A 60 -12.08 9.89 9.05
C SER A 60 -11.34 8.58 8.78
N ILE A 61 -11.80 7.48 9.37
CA ILE A 61 -11.17 6.16 9.20
C ILE A 61 -11.30 5.69 7.75
N LYS A 62 -12.47 5.87 7.13
CA LYS A 62 -12.67 5.50 5.71
C LYS A 62 -11.66 6.19 4.80
N GLU A 63 -11.34 7.47 5.02
CA GLU A 63 -10.32 8.18 4.24
C GLU A 63 -8.92 7.59 4.45
N GLU A 64 -8.55 7.28 5.69
CA GLU A 64 -7.27 6.64 6.00
C GLU A 64 -7.14 5.25 5.35
N ARG A 65 -8.23 4.48 5.27
CA ARG A 65 -8.22 3.15 4.62
C ARG A 65 -8.21 3.27 3.09
N ALA A 66 -8.98 4.21 2.55
CA ALA A 66 -9.00 4.48 1.12
C ALA A 66 -7.62 4.92 0.59
N GLU A 67 -6.86 5.67 1.39
CA GLU A 67 -5.49 6.04 1.03
C GLU A 67 -4.56 4.81 0.97
N LEU A 68 -4.71 3.84 1.87
CA LEU A 68 -3.94 2.60 1.78
C LEU A 68 -4.35 1.73 0.59
N VAL A 69 -5.64 1.67 0.24
CA VAL A 69 -6.07 1.00 -1.01
C VAL A 69 -5.32 1.58 -2.20
N LYS A 70 -5.32 2.91 -2.33
CA LYS A 70 -4.64 3.61 -3.42
C LYS A 70 -3.14 3.34 -3.40
N HIS A 71 -2.52 3.41 -2.23
CA HIS A 71 -1.09 3.13 -2.08
C HIS A 71 -0.74 1.70 -2.53
N HIS A 72 -1.44 0.68 -2.04
CA HIS A 72 -1.16 -0.71 -2.39
C HIS A 72 -1.42 -1.01 -3.87
N LEU A 73 -2.47 -0.43 -4.47
CA LEU A 73 -2.70 -0.53 -5.91
C LEU A 73 -1.61 0.18 -6.72
N SER A 74 -1.16 1.35 -6.27
CA SER A 74 -0.06 2.08 -6.90
C SER A 74 1.23 1.26 -6.86
N VAL A 75 1.56 0.62 -5.73
CA VAL A 75 2.74 -0.24 -5.59
C VAL A 75 2.67 -1.43 -6.56
N LEU A 76 1.51 -2.07 -6.70
CA LEU A 76 1.36 -3.13 -7.71
C LEU A 76 1.57 -2.59 -9.13
N TRP A 77 1.01 -1.42 -9.43
CA TRP A 77 1.15 -0.77 -10.74
C TRP A 77 2.59 -0.45 -11.09
N THR A 78 3.34 0.14 -10.16
CA THR A 78 4.71 0.61 -10.42
C THR A 78 5.75 -0.50 -10.27
N ASP A 79 5.58 -1.39 -9.29
CA ASP A 79 6.65 -2.28 -8.84
C ASP A 79 6.42 -3.73 -9.26
N TYR A 80 5.17 -4.18 -9.39
CA TYR A 80 4.85 -5.54 -9.84
C TYR A 80 4.66 -5.62 -11.36
N PHE A 81 3.77 -4.82 -11.94
CA PHE A 81 3.50 -4.87 -13.38
C PHE A 81 4.71 -4.44 -14.23
N LYS A 82 4.83 -5.04 -15.41
CA LYS A 82 5.98 -4.91 -16.34
C LYS A 82 5.44 -4.84 -17.77
N PRO A 83 6.21 -4.35 -18.76
CA PRO A 83 5.72 -4.19 -20.13
C PRO A 83 5.02 -5.43 -20.71
N PRO A 84 5.52 -6.68 -20.53
CA PRO A 84 4.82 -7.86 -21.03
C PRO A 84 3.43 -8.05 -20.44
N HIS A 85 3.21 -7.69 -19.17
CA HIS A 85 1.89 -7.77 -18.55
C HIS A 85 0.91 -6.77 -19.19
N LEU A 86 1.38 -5.57 -19.55
CA LEU A 86 0.54 -4.53 -20.16
C LEU A 86 0.27 -4.81 -21.65
N GLU A 87 1.16 -5.54 -22.31
CA GLU A 87 0.93 -6.03 -23.68
C GLU A 87 -0.14 -7.13 -23.68
N GLU A 88 -0.16 -8.00 -22.66
CA GLU A 88 -1.16 -9.06 -22.50
C GLU A 88 -2.53 -8.51 -22.07
N TYR A 89 -2.53 -7.48 -21.20
CA TYR A 89 -3.73 -6.81 -20.67
C TYR A 89 -3.67 -5.30 -20.98
N PRO A 90 -4.08 -4.89 -22.20
CA PRO A 90 -3.97 -3.50 -22.66
C PRO A 90 -5.04 -2.53 -22.12
N GLU A 91 -6.06 -3.04 -21.42
CA GLU A 91 -7.13 -2.25 -20.76
C GLU A 91 -6.71 -1.55 -19.45
#